data_AF-A0A4P9YE73-F1
#
_entry.id   AF-A0A4P9YE73-F1
#
_cell.length_a   1.000
_cell.length_b   1.000
_cell.length_c   1.000
_cell.angle_alpha   90.00
_cell.angle_beta   90.00
_cell.angle_gamma   90.00
#
_symmetry.space_group_name_H-M   'P 1'
#
loop_
_entity.id
_entity.type
_entity.pdbx_description
1 polymer ?
#
loop_
_entity_poly.entity_id
_entity_poly.type
_entity_poly.pdbx_seq_one_letter_code
_entity_poly.pdbx_strand_id
1 'polypeptide(L)'
;SPNIGIFWYFFTEMFEHFRTFFLFAFQLCVFSYFIPSSIKFRQYPDFLVVLIAGIISIFKTYPSYHDTGFFLSFVALYYNTFPNLRRGFIALNLILFSMILGPTFWYLWIYHGGGNVNFFYSSTLMLSIGQIFLLSDMAFEILK
;
A
#
# COMPACT_ATOMS: atom_id res chain seq x y z
N SER A 1 9.27 -13.98 -8.46
CA SER A 1 9.02 -14.82 -7.27
C SER A 1 7.74 -14.33 -6.60
N PRO A 2 7.02 -15.20 -5.87
CA PRO A 2 5.90 -14.77 -5.04
C PRO A 2 6.34 -13.65 -4.10
N ASN A 3 5.60 -12.55 -4.07
CA ASN A 3 5.89 -11.46 -3.15
C ASN A 3 4.61 -10.78 -2.69
N ILE A 4 4.72 -9.83 -1.76
CA ILE A 4 3.62 -8.96 -1.35
C ILE A 4 3.51 -7.80 -2.35
N GLY A 5 2.32 -7.21 -2.46
CA GLY A 5 2.09 -5.96 -3.20
C GLY A 5 1.40 -6.14 -4.54
N ILE A 6 1.28 -5.02 -5.26
CA ILE A 6 0.46 -4.94 -6.48
C ILE A 6 1.21 -5.53 -7.69
N PHE A 7 2.53 -5.36 -7.75
CA PHE A 7 3.29 -5.58 -8.98
C PHE A 7 3.55 -7.05 -9.30
N TRP A 8 3.85 -7.88 -8.29
CA TRP A 8 4.37 -9.22 -8.53
C TRP A 8 3.42 -10.07 -9.37
N TYR A 9 2.12 -10.04 -9.06
CA TYR A 9 1.10 -10.84 -9.73
C TYR A 9 0.89 -10.37 -11.18
N PHE A 10 0.86 -9.06 -11.39
CA PHE A 10 0.79 -8.48 -12.73
C PHE A 10 2.00 -8.86 -13.60
N PHE A 11 3.21 -8.80 -13.05
CA PHE A 11 4.43 -9.19 -13.78
C PHE A 11 4.53 -10.70 -14.04
N THR A 12 3.87 -11.53 -13.22
CA THR A 12 3.78 -12.98 -13.49
C THR A 12 2.82 -13.32 -14.63
N GLU A 13 1.73 -12.57 -14.81
CA GLU A 13 0.78 -12.80 -15.91
C GLU A 13 1.24 -12.19 -17.25
N MET A 14 2.16 -11.24 -17.20
CA MET A 14 2.60 -10.49 -18.37
C MET A 14 3.67 -11.21 -19.20
N PHE A 15 3.58 -11.08 -20.52
CA PHE A 15 4.60 -11.53 -21.46
C PHE A 15 5.95 -10.86 -21.20
N GLU A 16 7.03 -11.63 -21.35
CA GLU A 16 8.39 -11.18 -21.02
C GLU A 16 8.83 -9.97 -21.83
N HIS A 17 8.44 -9.90 -23.11
CA HIS A 17 8.78 -8.78 -24.00
C HIS A 17 8.29 -7.43 -23.46
N PHE A 18 7.18 -7.39 -22.72
CA PHE A 18 6.61 -6.14 -22.21
C PHE A 18 7.06 -5.77 -20.79
N ARG A 19 7.78 -6.67 -20.08
CA ARG A 19 8.12 -6.46 -18.67
C ARG A 19 8.90 -5.17 -18.43
N THR A 20 9.91 -4.89 -19.25
CA THR A 20 10.73 -3.67 -19.09
C THR A 20 9.90 -2.40 -19.29
N PHE A 21 9.00 -2.39 -20.27
CA PHE A 21 8.11 -1.25 -20.54
C PHE A 21 7.21 -0.94 -19.35
N PHE A 22 6.51 -1.97 -18.82
CA PHE A 22 5.62 -1.77 -17.68
C PHE A 22 6.37 -1.46 -16.38
N LEU A 23 7.60 -1.94 -16.22
CA LEU A 23 8.45 -1.56 -15.10
C LEU A 23 8.70 -0.05 -15.11
N PHE A 24 9.12 0.52 -16.25
CA PHE A 24 9.28 1.97 -16.38
C PHE A 24 7.97 2.72 -16.17
N ALA A 25 6.87 2.24 -16.75
CA ALA A 25 5.55 2.87 -16.61
C ALA A 25 5.13 2.98 -15.13
N PHE A 26 5.27 1.89 -14.36
CA PHE A 26 4.91 1.91 -12.95
C PHE A 26 5.81 2.82 -12.12
N GLN A 27 7.13 2.81 -12.34
CA GLN A 27 8.03 3.72 -11.62
C GLN A 27 7.71 5.18 -11.92
N LEU A 28 7.39 5.51 -13.17
CA LEU A 28 6.96 6.85 -13.55
C LEU A 28 5.65 7.22 -12.88
N CYS A 29 4.69 6.30 -12.74
CA CYS A 29 3.47 6.55 -11.96
C CYS A 29 3.80 6.91 -10.50
N VAL A 30 4.70 6.17 -9.83
CA VAL A 30 5.09 6.47 -8.45
C VAL A 30 5.76 7.85 -8.35
N PHE A 31 6.70 8.13 -9.25
CA PHE A 31 7.39 9.42 -9.30
C PHE A 31 6.43 10.58 -9.58
N SER A 32 5.40 10.35 -10.39
CA SER A 32 4.38 11.35 -10.70
C SER A 32 3.58 11.79 -9.47
N TYR A 33 3.46 10.96 -8.43
CA TYR A 33 2.82 11.37 -7.18
C TYR A 33 3.69 12.27 -6.31
N PHE A 34 5.02 12.25 -6.48
CA PHE A 34 5.95 13.01 -5.64
C PHE A 34 5.85 14.53 -5.87
N ILE A 35 5.82 14.94 -7.15
CA ILE A 35 5.79 16.35 -7.56
C ILE A 35 4.54 17.09 -7.03
N PRO A 36 3.29 16.65 -7.32
CA PRO A 36 2.09 17.35 -6.88
C PRO A 36 1.96 17.33 -5.35
N SER A 37 2.36 16.24 -4.70
CA SER A 37 2.35 16.13 -3.24
C SER A 37 3.27 17.15 -2.58
N SER A 38 4.49 17.32 -3.12
CA SER A 38 5.47 18.28 -2.62
C SER A 38 5.00 19.73 -2.76
N ILE A 39 4.29 20.05 -3.84
CA ILE A 39 3.72 21.39 -4.05
C ILE A 39 2.55 21.63 -3.09
N LYS A 40 1.64 20.65 -2.95
CA LYS A 40 0.40 20.82 -2.19
C LYS A 40 0.60 20.82 -0.68
N PHE A 41 1.52 20.00 -0.16
CA PHE A 41 1.82 19.90 1.27
C PHE A 41 3.05 20.68 1.70
N ARG A 42 3.47 21.70 0.93
CA ARG A 42 4.65 22.52 1.23
C ARG A 42 4.61 23.18 2.62
N GLN A 43 3.42 23.49 3.11
CA GLN A 43 3.21 24.10 4.44
C GLN A 43 3.20 23.09 5.60
N TYR A 44 3.11 21.78 5.29
CA TYR A 44 3.04 20.67 6.25
C TYR A 44 4.14 19.64 5.94
N PRO A 45 5.44 20.00 6.10
CA PRO A 45 6.57 19.14 5.72
C PRO A 45 6.65 17.84 6.53
N ASP A 46 6.16 17.86 7.76
CA ASP A 46 6.00 16.72 8.65
C ASP A 46 5.02 15.69 8.06
N PHE A 47 3.84 16.14 7.61
CA PHE A 47 2.87 15.24 6.97
C PHE A 47 3.33 14.79 5.57
N LEU A 48 4.07 15.63 4.84
CA LEU A 48 4.66 15.25 3.55
C LEU A 48 5.52 13.99 3.67
N VAL A 49 6.31 13.85 4.74
CA VAL A 49 7.12 12.65 5.00
C VAL A 49 6.24 11.41 5.18
N VAL A 50 5.16 11.53 5.96
CA VAL A 50 4.20 10.43 6.17
C VAL A 50 3.52 10.03 4.87
N LEU A 51 3.14 11.02 4.06
CA LEU A 51 2.48 10.81 2.77
C LEU A 51 3.42 10.12 1.77
N ILE A 52 4.68 10.53 1.70
CA ILE A 52 5.69 9.88 0.86
C ILE A 52 5.95 8.45 1.36
N ALA A 53 6.10 8.24 2.67
CA ALA A 53 6.31 6.91 3.24
C ALA A 53 5.14 5.96 2.92
N GLY A 54 3.90 6.45 2.96
CA GLY A 54 2.73 5.68 2.57
C GLY A 54 2.68 5.37 1.07
N ILE A 55 2.99 6.35 0.20
CA ILE A 55 3.10 6.12 -1.26
C ILE A 55 4.15 5.04 -1.55
N ILE A 56 5.31 5.09 -0.88
CA ILE A 56 6.35 4.06 -1.02
C ILE A 56 5.83 2.71 -0.50
N SER A 57 5.18 2.65 0.66
CA SER A 57 4.63 1.38 1.20
C SER A 57 3.64 0.72 0.21
N ILE A 58 2.79 1.52 -0.44
CA ILE A 58 1.77 1.03 -1.38
C ILE A 58 2.38 0.62 -2.73
N PHE A 59 3.28 1.44 -3.28
CA PHE A 59 3.75 1.32 -4.66
C PHE A 59 5.23 0.95 -4.82
N LYS A 60 5.91 0.51 -3.75
CA LYS A 60 7.23 -0.11 -3.87
C LYS A 60 7.11 -1.42 -4.66
N THR A 61 8.07 -1.69 -5.55
CA THR A 61 8.06 -2.86 -6.44
C THR A 61 8.17 -4.19 -5.69
N TYR A 62 8.95 -4.17 -4.60
CA TYR A 62 9.09 -5.30 -3.68
C TYR A 62 8.79 -4.81 -2.26
N PRO A 63 7.51 -4.62 -1.92
CA PRO A 63 7.11 -4.20 -0.59
C PRO A 63 7.24 -5.36 0.39
N SER A 64 7.49 -5.00 1.64
CA SER A 64 7.57 -5.89 2.78
C SER A 64 6.56 -5.48 3.84
N TYR A 65 6.19 -6.39 4.74
CA TYR A 65 5.34 -6.04 5.89
C TYR A 65 5.97 -4.96 6.79
N HIS A 66 7.30 -4.86 6.80
CA HIS A 66 8.02 -3.81 7.52
C HIS A 66 7.73 -2.41 6.94
N ASP A 67 7.62 -2.27 5.61
CA ASP A 67 7.29 -0.97 4.99
C ASP A 67 5.91 -0.47 5.46
N THR A 68 4.95 -1.39 5.58
CA THR A 68 3.62 -1.10 6.13
C THR A 68 3.67 -0.74 7.61
N GLY A 69 4.42 -1.50 8.41
CA GLY A 69 4.59 -1.21 9.84
C GLY A 69 5.26 0.15 10.10
N PHE A 70 6.27 0.49 9.30
CA PHE A 70 6.95 1.78 9.34
C PHE A 70 6.00 2.93 9.00
N PHE A 71 5.22 2.80 7.93
CA PHE A 71 4.17 3.76 7.58
C PHE A 71 3.14 3.93 8.71
N LEU A 72 2.59 2.85 9.24
CA LEU A 72 1.60 2.89 10.31
C LEU A 72 2.13 3.52 11.60
N SER A 73 3.44 3.37 11.88
CA SER A 73 4.10 4.00 13.02
C SER A 73 4.06 5.53 12.92
N PHE A 74 4.25 6.09 11.72
CA PHE A 74 4.07 7.53 11.51
C PHE A 74 2.61 7.96 11.57
N VAL A 75 1.69 7.15 11.04
CA VAL A 75 0.25 7.44 11.11
C VAL A 75 -0.21 7.56 12.57
N ALA A 76 0.33 6.73 13.48
CA ALA A 76 0.01 6.79 14.90
C ALA A 76 0.36 8.15 15.56
N LEU A 77 1.33 8.90 15.02
CA LEU A 77 1.66 10.25 15.50
C LEU A 77 0.53 11.26 15.24
N TYR A 78 -0.31 11.00 14.24
CA TYR A 78 -1.45 11.82 13.86
C TYR A 78 -2.77 11.31 14.46
N TYR A 79 -2.74 10.74 15.67
CA TYR A 79 -3.93 10.21 16.34
C TYR A 79 -5.08 11.23 16.45
N ASN A 80 -4.76 12.53 16.51
CA ASN A 80 -5.75 13.61 16.54
C ASN A 80 -6.64 13.67 15.30
N THR A 81 -6.18 13.16 14.14
CA THR A 81 -6.99 13.13 12.91
C THR A 81 -7.96 11.94 12.86
N PHE A 82 -7.79 10.93 13.72
CA PHE A 82 -8.55 9.68 13.67
C PHE A 82 -10.08 9.86 13.81
N PRO A 83 -10.59 10.75 14.69
CA PRO A 83 -12.04 10.98 14.81
C PRO A 83 -12.69 11.52 13.52
N ASN A 84 -11.91 12.17 12.66
CA ASN A 84 -12.43 12.84 11.46
C ASN A 84 -12.24 12.01 10.17
N LEU A 85 -11.72 10.78 10.28
CA LEU A 85 -11.52 9.91 9.12
C LEU A 85 -12.85 9.37 8.59
N ARG A 86 -13.21 9.70 7.35
CA ARG A 86 -14.48 9.29 6.71
C ARG A 86 -14.61 7.79 6.53
N ARG A 87 -13.52 7.12 6.15
CA ARG A 87 -13.42 5.69 5.86
C ARG A 87 -12.44 4.99 6.81
N GLY A 88 -12.12 5.61 7.95
CA GLY A 88 -11.14 5.09 8.92
C GLY A 88 -11.48 3.69 9.41
N PHE A 89 -12.76 3.42 9.70
CA PHE A 89 -13.22 2.08 10.09
C PHE A 89 -12.98 1.04 8.99
N ILE A 90 -13.32 1.36 7.74
CA ILE A 90 -13.12 0.45 6.59
C ILE A 90 -11.62 0.20 6.37
N ALA A 91 -10.82 1.27 6.40
CA ALA A 91 -9.36 1.18 6.23
C ALA A 91 -8.72 0.27 7.28
N LEU A 92 -9.07 0.45 8.56
CA LEU A 92 -8.55 -0.35 9.67
C LEU A 92 -8.93 -1.83 9.52
N ASN A 93 -10.19 -2.13 9.20
CA ASN A 93 -10.63 -3.50 8.97
C ASN A 93 -9.85 -4.15 7.82
N LEU A 94 -9.72 -3.48 6.66
CA LEU A 94 -8.99 -4.02 5.52
C LEU A 94 -7.53 -4.34 5.87
N ILE A 95 -6.86 -3.47 6.63
CA ILE A 95 -5.48 -3.68 7.07
C ILE A 95 -5.39 -4.88 8.02
N LEU A 96 -6.26 -4.94 9.04
CA LEU A 96 -6.28 -6.04 10.01
C LEU A 96 -6.59 -7.40 9.35
N PHE A 97 -7.63 -7.45 8.50
CA PHE A 97 -7.96 -8.65 7.74
C PHE A 97 -6.77 -9.12 6.90
N SER A 98 -6.07 -8.20 6.25
CA SER A 98 -4.94 -8.55 5.39
C SER A 98 -3.71 -9.01 6.17
N MET A 99 -3.45 -8.43 7.34
CA MET A 99 -2.34 -8.86 8.21
C MET A 99 -2.58 -10.24 8.82
N ILE A 100 -3.83 -10.59 9.15
CA ILE A 100 -4.18 -11.88 9.75
C ILE A 100 -4.29 -12.97 8.68
N LEU A 101 -5.03 -12.71 7.60
CA LEU A 101 -5.30 -13.71 6.56
C LEU A 101 -4.15 -13.87 5.57
N GLY A 102 -3.34 -12.84 5.34
CA GLY A 102 -2.22 -12.87 4.39
C GLY A 102 -1.25 -14.04 4.65
N PRO A 103 -0.68 -14.18 5.86
CA PRO A 103 0.20 -15.31 6.20
C PRO A 103 -0.50 -16.66 6.08
N THR A 104 -1.80 -16.73 6.42
CA THR A 104 -2.60 -17.95 6.33
C THR A 104 -2.76 -18.39 4.88
N PHE A 105 -3.13 -17.47 3.98
CA PHE A 105 -3.24 -17.77 2.54
C PHE A 105 -1.89 -18.10 1.91
N TRP A 106 -0.81 -17.42 2.33
CA TRP A 106 0.54 -17.76 1.87
C TRP A 106 0.93 -19.18 2.28
N TYR A 107 0.68 -19.57 3.53
CA TYR A 107 0.97 -20.90 4.03
C TYR A 107 0.15 -21.99 3.30
N LEU A 108 -1.15 -21.76 3.12
CA LEU A 108 -2.05 -22.69 2.42
C LEU A 108 -1.64 -22.90 0.96
N TRP A 109 -1.18 -21.84 0.29
CA TRP A 109 -0.73 -21.91 -1.09
C TRP A 109 0.63 -22.59 -1.23
N ILE A 110 1.64 -22.15 -0.46
CA ILE A 110 3.03 -22.63 -0.63
C ILE A 110 3.25 -24.02 -0.03
N TYR A 111 2.79 -24.26 1.20
CA TYR A 111 3.10 -25.49 1.93
C TYR A 111 2.00 -26.53 1.83
N HIS A 112 0.74 -26.11 1.92
CA HIS A 112 -0.38 -27.04 1.97
C HIS A 112 -0.88 -27.44 0.59
N GLY A 113 -0.53 -26.71 -0.47
CA GLY A 113 -0.94 -26.97 -1.86
C GLY A 113 -2.44 -26.86 -2.13
N GLY A 114 -3.25 -26.52 -1.12
CA GLY A 114 -4.70 -26.37 -1.22
C GLY A 114 -5.17 -24.92 -1.44
N GLY A 115 -4.30 -23.93 -1.25
CA GLY A 115 -4.61 -22.52 -1.44
C GLY A 115 -4.33 -22.03 -2.87
N ASN A 116 -5.27 -21.29 -3.46
CA ASN A 116 -5.05 -20.59 -4.72
C ASN A 116 -4.21 -19.31 -4.49
N VAL A 117 -3.22 -19.06 -5.34
CA VAL A 117 -2.38 -17.85 -5.36
C VAL A 117 -3.21 -16.54 -5.36
N ASN A 118 -4.39 -16.56 -5.98
CA ASN A 118 -5.31 -15.43 -6.06
C ASN A 118 -5.83 -14.99 -4.70
N PHE A 119 -5.98 -15.89 -3.72
CA PHE A 119 -6.40 -15.53 -2.37
C PHE A 119 -5.31 -14.73 -1.66
N PHE A 120 -4.05 -15.16 -1.78
CA PHE A 120 -2.92 -14.42 -1.26
C PHE A 120 -2.81 -13.05 -1.94
N TYR A 121 -2.88 -12.99 -3.27
CA TYR A 121 -2.85 -11.73 -4.00
C TYR A 121 -4.00 -10.78 -3.60
N SER A 122 -5.22 -11.29 -3.49
CA SER A 122 -6.38 -10.50 -3.06
C SER A 122 -6.18 -9.88 -1.67
N SER A 123 -5.59 -10.63 -0.74
CA SER A 123 -5.23 -10.11 0.58
C SER A 123 -4.20 -8.97 0.50
N THR A 124 -3.21 -9.07 -0.39
CA THR A 124 -2.23 -7.98 -0.58
C THR A 124 -2.84 -6.72 -1.22
N LEU A 125 -3.84 -6.89 -2.10
CA LEU A 125 -4.60 -5.77 -2.65
C LEU A 125 -5.45 -5.09 -1.59
N MET A 126 -6.12 -5.86 -0.73
CA MET A 126 -6.87 -5.32 0.41
C MET A 126 -5.98 -4.50 1.35
N LEU A 127 -4.76 -4.96 1.62
CA LEU A 127 -3.77 -4.20 2.41
C LEU A 127 -3.46 -2.85 1.77
N SER A 128 -3.22 -2.85 0.46
CA SER A 128 -2.89 -1.64 -0.31
C SER A 128 -4.07 -0.66 -0.35
N ILE A 129 -5.30 -1.15 -0.55
CA ILE A 129 -6.53 -0.34 -0.53
C ILE A 129 -6.76 0.27 0.86
N GLY A 130 -6.55 -0.50 1.92
CA GLY A 130 -6.65 0.00 3.29
C GLY A 130 -5.68 1.15 3.56
N GLN A 131 -4.42 1.01 3.11
CA GLN A 131 -3.42 2.08 3.20
C GLN A 131 -3.81 3.33 2.39
N ILE A 132 -4.34 3.15 1.17
CA ILE A 132 -4.80 4.26 0.32
C ILE A 132 -5.95 5.02 0.99
N PHE A 133 -6.94 4.33 1.55
CA PHE A 133 -8.06 4.97 2.24
C PHE A 133 -7.60 5.77 3.46
N LEU A 134 -6.72 5.18 4.27
CA LEU A 134 -6.15 5.84 5.45
C LEU A 134 -5.38 7.11 5.05
N LEU A 135 -4.45 6.98 4.10
CA LEU A 135 -3.61 8.09 3.65
C LEU A 135 -4.42 9.20 2.97
N SER A 136 -5.43 8.83 2.16
CA SER A 136 -6.32 9.78 1.51
C SER A 136 -7.15 10.57 2.54
N ASP A 137 -7.74 9.91 3.53
CA ASP A 137 -8.58 10.58 4.52
C ASP A 137 -7.74 11.52 5.41
N MET A 138 -6.54 11.10 5.82
CA MET A 138 -5.61 11.97 6.55
C MET A 138 -5.19 13.19 5.72
N ALA A 139 -4.88 12.98 4.45
CA ALA A 139 -4.52 14.06 3.53
C ALA A 139 -5.66 15.08 3.36
N PHE A 140 -6.91 14.62 3.28
CA PHE A 140 -8.07 15.50 3.23
C PHE A 140 -8.29 16.28 4.53
N GLU A 141 -8.08 15.66 5.68
CA GLU A 141 -8.27 16.31 6.98
C GLU A 141 -7.19 17.37 7.26
N ILE A 142 -5.94 17.14 6.84
CA ILE A 142 -4.84 18.10 7.06
C ILE A 142 -4.94 19.32 6.13
N LEU A 143 -5.56 19.16 4.96
CA LEU A 143 -5.79 20.26 4.02
C LEU A 143 -7.02 21.11 4.36
N LYS A 144 -7.83 20.68 5.34
CA LYS A 144 -9.03 21.37 5.77
C LYS A 144 -8.69 22.46 6.78
#